data_AF-A0A523WXU3-F1
#
_entry.id   AF-A0A523WXU3-F1
#
_cell.length_a   1.000
_cell.length_b   1.000
_cell.length_c   1.000
_cell.angle_alpha   90.00
_cell.angle_beta   90.00
_cell.angle_gamma   90.00
#
_symmetry.space_group_name_H-M   'P 1'
#
loop_
_entity.id
_entity.type
_entity.pdbx_description
1 polymer ?
#
loop_
_entity_poly.entity_id
_entity_poly.type
_entity_poly.pdbx_seq_one_letter_code
_entity_poly.pdbx_strand_id
1 'polypeptide(L)'
;MANLVNKKYNVKFFPFESTVSVSSGTSILDAARKVDLFLKTTCGGKGTCGDCVVRIISGTYQSKLSSALSDELIRQGYALACQTEVNDNLTIQLPQFQELSIKSVSDSKFFEEHKNKISGIYEINPVVKSIS
;
A
#
# COMPACT_ATOMS: atom_id res chain seq x y z
N MET A 1 -28.69 -0.41 -19.98
CA MET A 1 -27.24 -0.65 -19.99
C MET A 1 -26.59 0.53 -19.29
N ALA A 2 -26.16 0.36 -18.03
CA ALA A 2 -25.73 1.48 -17.20
C ALA A 2 -24.45 2.11 -17.78
N ASN A 3 -24.49 3.42 -18.01
CA ASN A 3 -23.36 4.25 -18.41
C ASN A 3 -22.23 4.07 -17.39
N LEU A 4 -21.19 3.32 -17.74
CA LEU A 4 -19.94 3.25 -16.99
C LEU A 4 -19.18 4.56 -17.23
N VAL A 5 -19.61 5.61 -16.51
CA VAL A 5 -18.79 6.80 -16.36
C VAL A 5 -17.55 6.36 -15.59
N ASN A 6 -16.42 6.18 -16.28
CA ASN A 6 -15.11 5.94 -15.69
C ASN A 6 -14.66 7.19 -14.92
N LYS A 7 -15.27 7.43 -13.76
CA LYS A 7 -14.86 8.49 -12.84
C LYS A 7 -13.44 8.19 -12.38
N LYS A 8 -12.59 9.20 -12.41
CA LYS A 8 -11.23 9.13 -11.90
C LYS A 8 -11.13 9.95 -10.63
N TYR A 9 -10.31 9.48 -9.70
CA TYR A 9 -10.06 10.09 -8.42
C TYR A 9 -8.57 10.23 -8.20
N ASN A 10 -8.19 11.28 -7.48
CA ASN A 10 -6.82 11.54 -7.10
C ASN A 10 -6.53 10.93 -5.73
N VAL A 11 -5.44 10.18 -5.64
CA VAL A 11 -4.95 9.58 -4.41
C VAL A 11 -3.59 10.17 -4.11
N LYS A 12 -3.47 10.86 -2.97
CA LYS A 12 -2.21 11.44 -2.48
C LYS A 12 -1.63 10.56 -1.38
N PHE A 13 -0.36 10.21 -1.50
CA PHE A 13 0.40 9.41 -0.54
C PHE A 13 1.41 10.28 0.21
N PHE A 14 1.34 10.25 1.54
CA PHE A 14 2.30 10.87 2.45
C PHE A 14 3.14 9.81 3.16
N PRO A 15 4.42 10.08 3.50
CA PRO A 15 5.11 11.38 3.41
C PRO A 15 5.74 11.70 2.05
N PHE A 16 5.67 10.80 1.06
CA PHE A 16 6.37 10.92 -0.23
C PHE A 16 5.76 11.93 -1.23
N GLU A 17 4.79 12.75 -0.80
CA GLU A 17 4.03 13.72 -1.59
C GLU A 17 3.57 13.24 -3.00
N SER A 18 3.44 11.93 -3.18
CA SER A 18 3.18 11.31 -4.48
C SER A 18 1.69 11.30 -4.73
N THR A 19 1.25 11.73 -5.92
CA THR A 19 -0.18 11.78 -6.27
C THR A 19 -0.43 11.00 -7.55
N VAL A 20 -1.48 10.17 -7.55
CA VAL A 20 -1.87 9.37 -8.70
C VAL A 20 -3.35 9.54 -9.02
N SER A 21 -3.69 9.59 -10.30
CA SER A 21 -5.09 9.55 -10.75
C SER A 21 -5.46 8.13 -11.17
N VAL A 22 -6.47 7.55 -10.51
CA VAL A 22 -6.95 6.18 -10.75
C VAL A 22 -8.45 6.15 -11.00
N SER A 23 -8.90 5.15 -11.76
CA SER A 23 -10.34 4.93 -11.98
C SER A 23 -11.02 4.47 -10.69
N SER A 24 -12.31 4.80 -10.53
CA SER A 24 -13.16 4.25 -9.47
C SER A 24 -13.03 2.73 -9.40
N GLY A 25 -13.00 2.18 -8.19
CA GLY A 25 -12.84 0.74 -7.95
C GLY A 25 -11.39 0.24 -8.02
N THR A 26 -10.41 1.08 -8.35
CA THR A 26 -8.99 0.69 -8.24
C THR A 26 -8.64 0.51 -6.77
N SER A 27 -7.92 -0.56 -6.41
CA SER A 27 -7.47 -0.76 -5.03
C SER A 27 -6.43 0.30 -4.63
N ILE A 28 -6.38 0.68 -3.36
CA ILE A 28 -5.34 1.58 -2.85
C ILE A 28 -3.94 0.97 -3.05
N LEU A 29 -3.81 -0.35 -2.90
CA LEU A 29 -2.56 -1.07 -3.16
C LEU A 29 -2.07 -0.86 -4.61
N ASP A 30 -2.95 -1.00 -5.59
CA ASP A 30 -2.58 -0.81 -6.99
C ASP A 30 -2.37 0.67 -7.33
N ALA A 31 -3.08 1.58 -6.67
CA ALA A 31 -2.79 3.01 -6.77
C ALA A 31 -1.38 3.35 -6.26
N ALA A 32 -0.96 2.76 -5.13
CA ALA A 32 0.38 2.96 -4.59
C ALA A 32 1.47 2.41 -5.52
N ARG A 33 1.24 1.24 -6.13
CA ARG A 33 2.16 0.65 -7.11
C ARG A 33 2.38 1.51 -8.36
N LYS A 34 1.37 2.29 -8.79
CA LYS A 34 1.48 3.20 -9.95
C LYS A 34 2.40 4.40 -9.72
N VAL A 35 2.69 4.70 -8.47
CA VAL A 35 3.70 5.71 -8.05
C VAL A 35 4.89 5.06 -7.38
N ASP A 36 5.06 3.75 -7.61
CA ASP A 36 6.20 2.96 -7.16
C ASP A 36 6.39 2.90 -5.64
N LEU A 37 5.27 3.03 -4.93
CA LEU A 37 5.16 2.77 -3.51
C LEU A 37 4.69 1.33 -3.31
N PHE A 38 5.63 0.45 -2.98
CA PHE A 38 5.36 -0.97 -2.76
C PHE A 38 5.01 -1.22 -1.30
N LEU A 39 3.74 -1.48 -1.04
CA LEU A 39 3.30 -2.01 0.26
C LEU A 39 3.60 -3.50 0.32
N LYS A 40 4.09 -3.96 1.46
CA LYS A 40 4.31 -5.38 1.71
C LYS A 40 2.97 -6.12 1.71
N THR A 41 2.92 -7.24 1.00
CA THR A 41 1.72 -8.09 0.92
C THR A 41 2.07 -9.57 0.99
N THR A 42 2.16 -10.13 2.20
CA THR A 42 2.47 -11.56 2.37
C THR A 42 1.31 -12.46 1.92
N CYS A 43 0.06 -12.03 2.09
CA CYS A 43 -1.13 -12.81 1.72
C CYS A 43 -1.57 -12.66 0.25
N GLY A 44 -0.82 -11.90 -0.57
CA GLY A 44 -1.20 -11.63 -1.96
C GLY A 44 -2.52 -10.84 -2.12
N GLY A 45 -2.88 -10.03 -1.12
CA GLY A 45 -4.09 -9.20 -1.18
C GLY A 45 -5.36 -9.86 -0.63
N LYS A 46 -5.27 -11.02 0.01
CA LYS A 46 -6.43 -11.70 0.66
C LYS A 46 -6.96 -10.98 1.91
N GLY A 47 -6.26 -9.96 2.40
CA GLY A 47 -6.69 -9.18 3.56
C GLY A 47 -6.50 -9.88 4.91
N THR A 48 -5.68 -10.93 5.00
CA THR A 48 -5.49 -11.72 6.24
C THR A 48 -4.19 -11.44 6.99
N CYS A 49 -3.19 -10.80 6.35
CA CYS A 49 -1.87 -10.60 6.96
C CYS A 49 -1.67 -9.24 7.65
N GLY A 50 -2.45 -8.21 7.31
CA GLY A 50 -2.28 -6.87 7.88
C GLY A 50 -1.08 -6.06 7.37
N ASP A 51 -0.16 -6.64 6.58
CA ASP A 51 1.08 -5.96 6.13
C ASP A 51 0.83 -4.69 5.27
N CYS A 52 -0.30 -4.64 4.58
CA CYS A 52 -0.67 -3.53 3.70
C CYS A 52 -1.58 -2.50 4.38
N VAL A 53 -1.48 -2.38 5.71
CA VAL A 53 -2.25 -1.37 6.44
C VAL A 53 -1.78 0.02 6.02
N VAL A 54 -2.75 0.91 5.82
CA VAL A 54 -2.54 2.32 5.56
C VAL A 54 -3.51 3.14 6.38
N ARG A 55 -3.20 4.41 6.61
CA ARG A 55 -4.11 5.32 7.29
C ARG A 55 -4.68 6.31 6.29
N ILE A 56 -5.99 6.36 6.18
CA ILE A 56 -6.70 7.32 5.33
C ILE A 56 -6.99 8.56 6.19
N ILE A 57 -6.38 9.67 5.81
CA ILE A 57 -6.45 10.96 6.52
C ILE A 57 -7.61 11.81 6.02
N SER A 58 -7.95 11.66 4.73
CA SER A 58 -9.04 12.41 4.12
C SER A 58 -9.65 11.63 2.96
N GLY A 59 -10.94 11.90 2.71
CA GLY A 59 -11.73 11.27 1.65
C GLY A 59 -12.64 10.15 2.18
N THR A 60 -13.64 9.82 1.36
CA THR A 60 -14.61 8.76 1.67
C THR A 60 -14.10 7.43 1.16
N TYR A 61 -14.02 6.42 2.03
CA TYR A 61 -13.60 5.08 1.66
C TYR A 61 -14.51 4.02 2.24
N GLN A 62 -14.51 2.84 1.61
CA GLN A 62 -15.12 1.64 2.14
C GLN A 62 -14.04 0.56 2.15
N SER A 63 -13.69 0.10 3.35
CA SER A 63 -12.80 -1.04 3.54
C SER A 63 -13.60 -2.25 3.96
N LYS A 64 -13.27 -3.43 3.43
CA LYS A 64 -13.84 -4.66 3.98
C LYS A 64 -13.35 -4.89 5.41
N LEU A 65 -14.26 -5.36 6.26
CA LEU A 65 -13.92 -5.85 7.60
C LEU A 65 -12.89 -6.98 7.46
N SER A 66 -11.78 -6.84 8.16
CA SER A 66 -10.74 -7.85 8.21
C SER A 66 -10.44 -8.19 9.66
N SER A 67 -10.26 -9.46 9.95
CA SER A 67 -9.78 -9.93 11.25
C SER A 67 -8.38 -9.42 11.61
N ALA A 68 -7.63 -8.89 10.63
CA ALA A 68 -6.31 -8.32 10.85
C ALA A 68 -6.32 -6.89 11.41
N LEU A 69 -7.49 -6.22 11.47
CA LEU A 69 -7.64 -4.88 12.04
C LEU A 69 -8.67 -4.88 13.17
N SER A 70 -8.30 -4.26 14.30
CA SER A 70 -9.23 -3.99 15.38
C SER A 70 -10.17 -2.83 15.03
N ASP A 71 -11.39 -2.86 15.55
CA ASP A 71 -12.39 -1.81 15.33
C ASP A 71 -11.89 -0.41 15.71
N GLU A 72 -11.05 -0.30 16.74
CA GLU A 72 -10.43 0.97 17.14
C GLU A 72 -9.53 1.55 16.05
N LEU A 73 -8.72 0.71 15.40
CA LEU A 73 -7.85 1.16 14.31
C LEU A 73 -8.68 1.59 13.10
N ILE A 74 -9.75 0.86 12.79
CA ILE A 74 -10.69 1.24 11.72
C ILE A 74 -11.28 2.63 12.01
N ARG A 75 -11.72 2.89 13.25
CA ARG A 75 -12.22 4.21 13.69
C ARG A 75 -11.18 5.32 13.58
N GLN A 76 -9.91 4.99 13.77
CA GLN A 76 -8.79 5.93 13.62
C GLN A 76 -8.37 6.19 12.15
N GLY A 77 -9.06 5.58 11.20
CA GLY A 77 -8.82 5.73 9.77
C GLY A 77 -7.88 4.69 9.17
N TYR A 78 -7.54 3.61 9.89
CA TYR A 78 -6.70 2.55 9.34
C TYR A 78 -7.51 1.57 8.51
N ALA A 79 -6.98 1.21 7.35
CA ALA A 79 -7.60 0.29 6.41
C ALA A 79 -6.54 -0.56 5.72
N LEU A 80 -6.94 -1.73 5.20
CA LEU A 80 -6.06 -2.56 4.38
C LEU A 80 -6.08 -2.05 2.94
N ALA A 81 -4.94 -1.58 2.44
CA ALA A 81 -4.82 -1.03 1.09
C ALA A 81 -5.25 -2.03 0.00
N CYS A 82 -5.06 -3.34 0.22
CA CYS A 82 -5.46 -4.38 -0.72
C CYS A 82 -6.97 -4.68 -0.75
N GLN A 83 -7.71 -4.30 0.30
CA GLN A 83 -9.15 -4.56 0.46
C GLN A 83 -9.97 -3.27 0.49
N THR A 84 -9.36 -2.16 0.08
CA THR A 84 -9.99 -0.84 0.07
C THR A 84 -9.89 -0.26 -1.32
N GLU A 85 -11.05 0.07 -1.89
CA GLU A 85 -11.18 0.61 -3.24
C GLU A 85 -11.29 2.14 -3.21
N VAL A 86 -10.72 2.77 -4.23
CA VAL A 86 -10.77 4.22 -4.42
C VAL A 86 -12.10 4.57 -5.10
N ASN A 87 -12.98 5.25 -4.37
CA ASN A 87 -14.27 5.74 -4.87
C ASN A 87 -14.46 7.25 -4.64
N ASP A 88 -13.43 7.91 -4.12
CA ASP A 88 -13.38 9.34 -3.87
C ASP A 88 -11.91 9.80 -3.92
N ASN A 89 -11.65 11.11 -3.90
CA ASN A 89 -10.31 11.63 -3.75
C ASN A 89 -9.80 11.31 -2.34
N LEU A 90 -8.69 10.56 -2.24
CA LEU A 90 -8.16 10.08 -0.97
C LEU A 90 -6.83 10.73 -0.65
N THR A 91 -6.63 11.06 0.63
CA THR A 91 -5.32 11.35 1.18
C THR A 91 -4.93 10.26 2.15
N ILE A 92 -3.82 9.61 1.87
CA ILE A 92 -3.37 8.40 2.55
C ILE A 92 -2.00 8.65 3.15
N GLN A 93 -1.90 8.44 4.45
CA GLN A 93 -0.64 8.36 5.16
C GLN A 93 -0.19 6.90 5.16
N LEU A 94 0.95 6.65 4.55
CA LEU A 94 1.64 5.39 4.69
C LEU A 94 2.22 5.33 6.11
N PRO A 95 2.03 4.22 6.85
CA PRO A 95 2.73 4.04 8.11
C PRO A 95 4.22 4.18 7.85
N GLN A 96 4.87 5.10 8.55
CA GLN A 96 6.31 5.06 8.71
C GLN A 96 6.60 3.81 9.53
N PHE A 97 6.74 2.65 8.88
CA PHE A 97 7.33 1.51 9.53
C PHE A 97 8.76 1.92 9.84
N GLN A 98 8.99 2.34 11.09
CA GLN A 98 10.33 2.57 11.62
C GLN A 98 11.19 1.36 11.24
N GLU A 99 12.36 1.65 10.69
CA GLU A 99 13.39 0.69 10.31
C GLU A 99 13.46 -0.46 11.32
N LEU A 100 13.18 -1.67 10.86
CA LEU A 100 13.63 -2.86 11.56
C LEU A 100 15.13 -3.01 11.26
N SER A 101 15.92 -2.37 12.10
CA SER A 101 17.34 -2.66 12.29
C SER A 101 17.57 -4.15 12.51
N ILE A 102 18.30 -4.81 11.61
CA ILE A 102 19.56 -5.57 11.84
C ILE A 102 19.90 -6.43 10.60
N LYS A 103 21.04 -6.06 9.98
CA LYS A 103 22.03 -6.87 9.23
C LYS A 103 21.55 -7.83 8.12
N SER A 104 21.83 -7.43 6.88
CA SER A 104 22.83 -8.11 6.05
C SER A 104 23.18 -7.27 4.83
N VAL A 105 24.36 -6.66 4.89
CA VAL A 105 25.09 -6.05 3.77
C VAL A 105 25.60 -7.13 2.83
N SER A 106 25.49 -6.89 1.53
CA SER A 106 26.35 -7.33 0.41
C SER A 106 25.51 -7.21 -0.88
N ASP A 107 25.79 -6.40 -1.89
CA ASP A 107 27.00 -5.69 -2.23
C ASP A 107 26.66 -4.48 -3.13
N SER A 108 27.63 -3.60 -3.17
CA SER A 108 27.65 -2.20 -3.59
C SER A 108 27.31 -1.95 -5.07
N LYS A 109 26.66 -0.78 -5.33
CA LYS A 109 26.58 0.00 -6.60
C LYS A 109 25.21 0.23 -7.27
N PHE A 110 24.10 0.29 -6.53
CA PHE A 110 22.80 0.69 -7.13
C PHE A 110 22.18 1.98 -6.56
N PHE A 111 22.73 2.53 -5.48
CA PHE A 111 22.07 3.59 -4.71
C PHE A 111 22.42 5.04 -5.12
N GLU A 112 23.40 5.28 -6.00
CA GLU A 112 23.83 6.67 -6.28
C GLU A 112 23.30 7.28 -7.60
N GLU A 113 22.83 6.52 -8.59
CA GLU A 113 22.55 7.12 -9.92
C GLU A 113 21.12 7.02 -10.47
N HIS A 114 20.22 6.20 -9.91
CA HIS A 114 18.83 6.09 -10.41
C HIS A 114 17.78 6.67 -9.45
N LYS A 115 18.14 7.81 -8.85
CA LYS A 115 17.35 8.74 -8.04
C LYS A 115 16.09 9.32 -8.73
N ASN A 116 15.81 8.94 -9.98
CA ASN A 116 14.82 9.61 -10.83
C ASN A 116 13.78 8.69 -11.51
N LYS A 117 13.74 7.40 -11.18
CA LYS A 117 12.77 6.49 -11.80
C LYS A 117 12.67 5.20 -10.98
N ILE A 118 12.20 5.29 -9.74
CA ILE A 118 11.89 4.06 -9.01
C ILE A 118 10.65 3.53 -9.70
N SER A 119 10.82 2.56 -10.60
CA SER A 119 9.78 1.64 -11.05
C SER A 119 9.94 0.36 -10.25
N GLY A 120 8.84 -0.27 -9.84
CA GLY A 120 8.80 -1.55 -9.08
C GLY A 120 9.82 -2.60 -9.45
N ILE A 121 10.23 -3.48 -8.54
CA ILE A 121 9.42 -4.53 -7.89
C ILE A 121 10.21 -5.08 -6.69
N TYR A 122 9.56 -5.35 -5.54
CA TYR A 122 10.21 -6.01 -4.39
C TYR A 122 9.78 -7.48 -4.32
N GLU A 123 10.71 -8.38 -4.64
CA GLU A 123 10.53 -9.83 -4.51
C GLU A 123 10.67 -10.29 -3.06
N ILE A 124 9.71 -11.11 -2.63
CA ILE A 124 9.77 -11.89 -1.38
C ILE A 124 10.36 -13.26 -1.71
N ASN A 125 11.34 -13.74 -0.95
CA ASN A 125 11.63 -15.16 -0.86
C ASN A 125 11.73 -15.60 0.62
N PRO A 126 11.01 -16.67 1.03
CA PRO A 126 10.90 -17.09 2.41
C PRO A 126 12.06 -18.03 2.77
N VAL A 127 12.47 -18.06 4.03
CA VAL A 127 13.20 -19.21 4.56
C VAL A 127 12.44 -19.78 5.75
N VAL A 128 11.76 -20.88 5.46
CA VAL A 128 11.27 -21.86 6.43
C VAL A 128 12.48 -22.38 7.22
N LYS A 129 12.41 -22.36 8.55
CA LYS A 129 13.33 -23.14 9.38
C LYS A 129 12.85 -24.58 9.39
N SER A 130 13.58 -25.48 8.74
CA SER A 130 13.64 -26.86 9.19
C SER A 130 14.43 -26.90 10.51
N ILE A 131 13.84 -27.50 11.54
CA ILE A 131 14.53 -27.82 12.79
C ILE A 131 14.84 -29.31 12.72
N SER A 132 16.13 -29.62 12.78
CA SER A 132 16.72 -30.94 13.06
C SER A 132 16.51 -31.34 14.51
#